data_AF-A0A970SND3-F1
#
_entry.id   AF-A0A970SND3-F1
#
_cell.length_a   1.000
_cell.length_b   1.000
_cell.length_c   1.000
_cell.angle_alpha   90.00
_cell.angle_beta   90.00
_cell.angle_gamma   90.00
#
_symmetry.space_group_name_H-M   'P 1'
#
loop_
_entity.id
_entity.type
_entity.pdbx_description
1 polymer ?
#
loop_
_entity_poly.entity_id
_entity_poly.type
_entity_poly.pdbx_seq_one_letter_code
_entity_poly.pdbx_strand_id
1 'polypeptide(L)'
;MGAQKELGFHQYTGNKRCGLSVIDLLVILACIAILAAILFPLFFQVRRVGFQTKCVSNLKQLSGAFNMYAQDWSDYWPCPGGLRGDWTYWAQSGEGGIQGYIKQR
;
A
#
# COMPACT_ATOMS: atom_id res chain seq x y z
N MET A 1 53.02 -47.42 26.75
CA MET A 1 53.23 -45.96 26.84
C MET A 1 52.43 -45.26 25.76
N GLY A 2 51.20 -44.86 26.06
CA GLY A 2 50.41 -43.99 25.20
C GLY A 2 50.16 -42.69 25.94
N ALA A 3 50.54 -41.55 25.35
CA ALA A 3 50.05 -40.22 25.73
C ALA A 3 50.69 -39.16 24.82
N GLN A 4 50.15 -38.95 23.62
CA GLN A 4 50.33 -37.73 22.83
C GLN A 4 49.02 -37.48 22.06
N LYS A 5 47.97 -37.04 22.77
CA LYS A 5 46.77 -36.50 22.13
C LYS A 5 46.05 -35.54 23.08
N GLU A 6 46.48 -34.28 23.11
CA GLU A 6 45.66 -33.11 23.49
C GLU A 6 46.11 -31.96 22.59
N LEU A 7 45.39 -31.72 21.48
CA LEU A 7 44.30 -30.75 21.33
C LEU A 7 44.83 -29.33 21.15
N GLY A 8 44.80 -28.88 19.89
CA GLY A 8 45.05 -27.50 19.53
C GLY A 8 44.10 -26.58 20.28
N PHE A 9 44.67 -25.63 21.02
CA PHE A 9 43.95 -24.51 21.57
C PHE A 9 43.43 -23.64 20.42
N HIS A 10 42.14 -23.80 20.10
CA HIS A 10 41.37 -22.79 19.39
C HIS A 10 41.50 -21.48 20.16
N GLN A 11 42.32 -20.55 19.64
CA GLN A 11 42.38 -19.17 20.08
C GLN A 11 40.99 -18.55 19.87
N TYR A 12 40.17 -18.54 20.91
CA TYR A 12 38.93 -17.78 20.92
C TYR A 12 39.34 -16.31 20.89
N THR A 13 39.20 -15.67 19.73
CA THR A 13 39.43 -14.24 19.60
C THR A 13 38.52 -13.53 20.60
N GLY A 14 39.13 -12.82 21.56
CA GLY A 14 38.40 -12.14 22.62
C GLY A 14 37.41 -11.15 22.03
N ASN A 15 36.12 -11.42 22.19
CA ASN A 15 35.05 -10.53 21.79
C ASN A 15 35.13 -9.25 22.65
N LYS A 16 35.73 -8.20 22.09
CA LYS A 16 35.78 -6.87 22.71
C LYS A 16 34.34 -6.39 22.86
N ARG A 17 33.79 -6.51 24.06
CA ARG A 17 32.48 -5.93 24.37
C ARG A 17 32.63 -4.40 24.42
N CYS A 18 32.39 -3.74 23.29
CA CYS A 18 32.16 -2.30 23.26
C CYS A 18 30.77 -2.05 23.85
N GLY A 19 30.70 -1.42 25.03
CA GLY A 19 29.45 -0.91 25.58
C GLY A 19 29.07 0.40 24.90
N LEU A 20 27.81 0.54 24.48
CA LEU A 20 27.30 1.82 23.99
C LEU A 20 27.15 2.79 25.17
N SER A 21 27.55 4.05 24.99
CA SER A 21 27.29 5.08 25.98
C SER A 21 25.79 5.39 26.02
N VAL A 22 25.28 5.76 27.19
CA VAL A 22 23.88 6.21 27.34
C VAL A 22 23.62 7.43 26.45
N ILE A 23 24.61 8.30 26.28
CA ILE A 23 24.50 9.49 25.40
C ILE A 23 24.32 9.11 23.93
N ASP A 24 24.96 8.03 23.48
CA ASP A 24 24.87 7.57 22.09
C ASP A 24 23.47 7.06 21.78
N LEU A 25 22.84 6.32 22.70
CA LEU A 25 21.45 5.90 22.56
C LEU A 25 20.48 7.10 22.60
N LEU A 26 20.77 8.10 23.42
CA LEU A 26 19.91 9.26 23.63
C LEU A 26 19.88 10.19 22.41
N VAL A 27 21.04 10.46 21.80
CA VAL A 27 21.13 11.31 20.60
C VAL A 27 20.47 10.63 19.40
N ILE A 28 20.56 9.30 19.28
CA ILE A 28 19.92 8.54 18.20
C ILE A 28 18.39 8.66 18.31
N LEU A 29 17.82 8.47 19.49
CA LEU A 29 16.38 8.59 19.67
C LEU A 29 15.88 10.03 19.42
N ALA A 30 16.67 11.03 19.81
CA ALA A 30 16.35 12.43 19.54
C ALA A 30 16.27 12.72 18.03
N CYS A 31 17.24 12.26 17.26
CA CYS A 31 17.22 12.41 15.80
C CYS A 31 16.05 11.65 15.14
N ILE A 32 15.78 10.41 15.58
CA ILE A 32 14.63 9.64 15.08
C ILE A 32 13.31 10.35 15.39
N ALA A 33 13.17 10.95 16.58
CA ALA A 33 11.96 11.67 16.98
C ALA A 33 11.70 12.90 16.10
N ILE A 34 12.74 13.67 15.76
CA ILE A 34 12.62 14.84 14.88
C ILE A 34 12.18 14.40 13.47
N LEU A 35 12.80 13.36 12.91
CA LEU A 35 12.43 12.83 11.60
C LEU A 35 10.99 12.27 11.61
N ALA A 36 10.64 11.51 12.64
CA ALA A 36 9.31 10.92 12.80
C ALA A 36 8.22 11.99 12.95
N ALA A 37 8.49 13.10 13.63
CA ALA A 37 7.53 14.20 13.80
C ALA A 37 7.09 14.80 12.45
N ILE A 38 7.98 14.84 11.46
CA ILE A 38 7.69 15.36 10.11
C ILE A 38 7.11 14.25 9.22
N LEU A 39 7.64 13.02 9.30
CA LEU A 39 7.18 11.91 8.45
C LEU A 39 5.80 11.39 8.84
N PHE A 40 5.50 11.29 10.13
CA PHE A 40 4.25 10.72 10.65
C PHE A 40 2.99 11.39 10.10
N PRO A 41 2.84 12.74 10.11
CA PRO A 41 1.64 13.38 9.57
C PRO A 41 1.49 13.15 8.05
N LEU A 42 2.60 13.19 7.31
CA LEU A 42 2.60 13.01 5.85
C LEU A 42 2.27 11.58 5.44
N PHE A 43 2.75 10.59 6.19
CA PHE A 43 2.56 9.17 5.90
C PHE A 43 1.07 8.77 5.83
N PHE A 44 0.24 9.32 6.71
CA PHE A 44 -1.21 9.05 6.67
C PHE A 44 -1.90 9.61 5.44
N GLN A 45 -1.50 10.81 5.00
CA GLN A 45 -2.07 11.42 3.81
C GLN A 45 -1.68 10.66 2.55
N VAL A 46 -0.40 10.29 2.42
CA VAL A 46 0.09 9.48 1.29
C VAL A 46 -0.62 8.13 1.22
N ARG A 47 -0.82 7.46 2.36
CA ARG A 47 -1.53 6.17 2.40
C ARG A 47 -2.99 6.29 1.96
N ARG A 48 -3.71 7.35 2.37
CA ARG A 48 -5.08 7.62 1.93
C ARG A 48 -5.16 7.86 0.42
N VAL A 49 -4.24 8.66 -0.11
CA VAL A 49 -4.15 8.90 -1.55
C VAL A 49 -3.84 7.61 -2.30
N GLY A 50 -2.95 6.76 -1.78
CA GLY A 50 -2.64 5.45 -2.36
C GLY A 50 -3.86 4.52 -2.44
N PHE A 51 -4.70 4.48 -1.39
CA PHE A 51 -5.96 3.74 -1.45
C PHE A 51 -6.95 4.34 -2.44
N GLN A 52 -7.07 5.65 -2.49
CA GLN A 52 -7.95 6.33 -3.45
C GLN A 52 -7.54 6.04 -4.89
N THR A 53 -6.24 6.08 -5.20
CA THR A 53 -5.72 5.74 -6.54
C THR A 53 -6.04 4.29 -6.92
N LYS A 54 -5.96 3.34 -5.97
CA LYS A 54 -6.35 1.94 -6.21
C LYS A 54 -7.84 1.82 -6.52
N CYS A 55 -8.71 2.47 -5.73
CA CYS A 55 -10.15 2.45 -5.98
C CYS A 55 -10.50 3.04 -7.35
N VAL A 56 -9.89 4.17 -7.73
CA VAL A 56 -10.09 4.80 -9.04
C VAL A 56 -9.61 3.89 -10.18
N SER A 57 -8.47 3.21 -10.01
CA SER A 57 -7.98 2.25 -11.01
C SER A 57 -8.96 1.08 -11.22
N ASN A 58 -9.53 0.54 -10.14
CA ASN A 58 -10.54 -0.53 -10.23
C ASN A 58 -11.82 -0.04 -10.92
N LEU A 59 -12.28 1.17 -10.60
CA LEU A 59 -13.45 1.78 -11.26
C LEU A 59 -13.21 2.01 -12.76
N LYS A 60 -12.01 2.44 -13.15
CA LYS A 60 -11.63 2.56 -14.57
C LYS A 60 -11.73 1.21 -15.29
N GLN A 61 -11.23 0.13 -14.67
CA GLN A 61 -11.31 -1.22 -15.22
C GLN A 61 -12.77 -1.69 -15.38
N LEU A 62 -13.61 -1.49 -14.35
CA LEU A 62 -15.04 -1.80 -14.43
C LEU A 62 -15.76 -0.99 -15.51
N SER A 63 -15.41 0.30 -15.66
CA SER A 63 -15.99 1.14 -16.70
C SER A 63 -15.64 0.67 -18.11
N GLY A 64 -14.42 0.16 -18.31
CA GLY A 64 -14.02 -0.47 -19.57
C GLY A 64 -14.82 -1.74 -19.83
N ALA A 65 -14.99 -2.59 -18.81
CA ALA A 65 -15.78 -3.82 -18.93
C ALA A 65 -17.25 -3.55 -19.27
N PHE A 66 -17.87 -2.52 -18.66
CA PHE A 66 -19.25 -2.16 -18.97
C PHE A 66 -19.41 -1.56 -20.37
N ASN A 67 -18.44 -0.77 -20.83
CA ASN A 67 -18.44 -0.29 -22.21
C ASN A 67 -18.31 -1.44 -23.22
N MET A 68 -17.47 -2.44 -22.94
CA MET A 68 -17.35 -3.65 -23.78
C MET A 68 -18.68 -4.41 -23.82
N TYR A 69 -19.30 -4.63 -22.65
CA TYR A 69 -20.60 -5.29 -22.58
C TYR A 69 -21.70 -4.54 -23.36
N ALA A 70 -21.74 -3.20 -23.24
CA ALA A 70 -22.70 -2.37 -23.95
C ALA A 70 -22.51 -2.46 -25.48
N GLN A 71 -21.26 -2.48 -25.96
CA GLN A 71 -20.97 -2.66 -27.38
C GLN A 71 -21.48 -4.01 -27.92
N ASP A 72 -21.42 -5.06 -27.11
CA ASP A 72 -21.88 -6.40 -27.48
C ASP A 72 -23.41 -6.55 -27.41
N TRP A 73 -24.09 -5.82 -26.52
CA TRP A 73 -25.54 -5.93 -26.29
C TRP A 73 -26.28 -4.61 -26.57
N SER A 74 -26.27 -4.14 -27.82
CA SER A 74 -27.11 -3.00 -28.28
C SER A 74 -27.13 -1.78 -27.34
N ASP A 75 -25.97 -1.41 -26.81
CA ASP A 75 -25.74 -0.32 -25.84
C ASP A 75 -26.36 -0.52 -24.44
N TYR A 76 -26.87 -1.69 -24.09
CA TYR A 76 -27.33 -1.90 -22.72
C TYR A 76 -26.16 -2.17 -21.78
N TRP A 77 -26.13 -1.40 -20.69
CA TRP A 77 -25.23 -1.66 -19.58
C TRP A 77 -25.73 -2.82 -18.71
N PRO A 78 -24.82 -3.56 -18.05
CA PRO A 78 -25.20 -4.62 -17.13
C PRO A 78 -25.81 -3.98 -15.86
N CYS A 79 -27.11 -3.71 -15.89
CA CYS A 79 -27.87 -3.14 -14.79
C CYS A 79 -28.44 -4.27 -13.91
N PRO A 80 -28.16 -4.30 -12.60
CA PRO A 80 -28.69 -5.34 -11.71
C PRO A 80 -30.22 -5.32 -11.54
N GLY A 81 -30.94 -4.31 -12.05
CA GLY A 81 -32.36 -4.08 -11.79
C GLY A 81 -33.31 -4.12 -13.00
N GLY A 82 -32.83 -4.46 -14.19
CA GLY A 82 -33.64 -4.45 -15.42
C GLY A 82 -34.05 -3.05 -15.91
N LEU A 83 -34.60 -3.01 -17.12
CA LEU A 83 -34.86 -1.81 -17.95
C LEU A 83 -35.81 -0.75 -17.37
N ARG A 84 -36.33 -0.95 -16.15
CA ARG A 84 -37.37 -0.12 -15.52
C ARG A 84 -37.09 0.28 -14.07
N GLY A 85 -35.93 -0.08 -13.50
CA GLY A 85 -35.58 0.29 -12.13
C GLY A 85 -34.72 1.56 -12.08
N ASP A 86 -34.97 2.42 -11.10
CA ASP A 86 -34.21 3.64 -10.75
C ASP A 86 -32.70 3.44 -10.46
N TRP A 87 -32.13 2.27 -10.77
CA TRP A 87 -30.70 1.96 -10.73
C TRP A 87 -29.91 2.65 -11.86
N THR A 88 -30.50 3.64 -12.52
CA THR A 88 -29.90 4.47 -13.57
C THR A 88 -28.71 5.29 -13.08
N TYR A 89 -28.48 5.35 -11.76
CA TYR A 89 -27.31 6.00 -11.19
C TYR A 89 -25.98 5.28 -11.52
N TRP A 90 -25.99 4.03 -12.01
CA TRP A 90 -24.81 3.42 -12.66
C TRP A 90 -24.89 3.44 -14.20
N ALA A 91 -25.99 3.95 -14.80
CA ALA A 91 -26.30 3.84 -16.23
C ALA A 91 -25.90 5.08 -17.06
N GLN A 92 -25.87 4.85 -18.37
CA GLN A 92 -25.06 5.47 -19.44
C GLN A 92 -25.24 6.97 -19.75
N SER A 93 -26.01 7.77 -19.02
CA SER A 93 -26.37 9.11 -19.53
C SER A 93 -26.59 10.23 -18.50
N GLY A 94 -25.95 10.17 -17.32
CA GLY A 94 -26.02 11.25 -16.34
C GLY A 94 -24.76 11.43 -15.48
N GLU A 95 -24.64 12.59 -14.84
CA GLU A 95 -23.53 12.98 -13.96
C GLU A 95 -23.34 12.06 -12.72
N GLY A 96 -24.26 11.10 -12.49
CA GLY A 96 -24.24 10.17 -11.36
C GLY A 96 -23.51 8.84 -11.58
N GLY A 97 -23.16 8.48 -12.83
CA GLY A 97 -22.55 7.19 -13.18
C GLY A 97 -21.09 7.02 -12.74
N ILE A 98 -20.54 5.80 -12.84
CA ILE A 98 -19.10 5.52 -12.60
C ILE A 98 -18.17 6.39 -13.45
N GLN A 99 -18.65 6.81 -14.62
CA GLN A 99 -17.94 7.73 -15.51
C GLN A 99 -17.80 9.14 -14.89
N GLY A 100 -18.76 9.58 -14.07
CA GLY A 100 -18.67 10.82 -13.30
C GLY A 100 -17.54 10.79 -12.27
N TYR A 101 -17.40 9.67 -11.55
CA TYR A 101 -16.35 9.47 -10.55
C TYR A 101 -14.94 9.38 -11.15
N ILE A 102 -14.82 8.98 -12.42
CA ILE A 102 -13.54 8.88 -13.13
C ILE A 102 -13.12 10.23 -13.73
N LYS A 103 -14.08 11.07 -14.16
CA LYS A 103 -13.81 12.38 -14.81
C LYS A 103 -13.44 13.51 -13.85
N GLN A 104 -13.66 13.36 -12.54
CA GLN A 104 -13.45 14.40 -11.52
C GLN A 104 -12.00 14.54 -11.00
N ARG A 105 -11.00 13.94 -11.65
CA ARG A 105 -9.60 13.88 -11.20
C ARG A 105 -8.60 14.01 -12.34
#